data_AF-A0A7H4P647-F1
#
_entry.id   AF-A0A7H4P647-F1
#
_cell.length_a   1.000
_cell.length_b   1.000
_cell.length_c   1.000
_cell.angle_alpha   90.00
_cell.angle_beta   90.00
_cell.angle_gamma   90.00
#
_symmetry.space_group_name_H-M   'P 1'
#
loop_
_entity.id
_entity.type
_entity.pdbx_description
1 polymer ?
#
loop_
_entity_poly.entity_id
_entity_poly.type
_entity_poly.pdbx_seq_one_letter_code
_entity_poly.pdbx_strand_id
1 'polypeptide(L)' 'MISAALTSFLTGITEPIEFSFMFVAPILYIIHAILAGLAFPICILLGMRDGTSFSHGLIDFIVLSGKQAANCGCSR' A
#
# COMPACT_ATOMS: atom_id res chain seq x y z
N MET A 1 1.07 -10.36 17.21
CA MET A 1 1.03 -10.26 15.73
C MET A 1 2.11 -9.33 15.15
N ILE A 2 3.26 -9.17 15.82
CA ILE A 2 4.32 -8.25 15.36
C ILE A 2 4.95 -8.71 14.03
N SER A 3 5.16 -10.02 13.87
CA SER A 3 5.81 -10.58 12.68
C SER A 3 4.96 -10.41 11.41
N ALA A 4 3.65 -10.68 11.52
CA ALA A 4 2.72 -10.47 10.43
C ALA A 4 2.61 -8.99 10.03
N ALA A 5 2.54 -8.08 11.01
CA ALA A 5 2.49 -6.63 10.76
C ALA A 5 3.79 -6.10 10.11
N LEU A 6 4.95 -6.59 10.54
CA LEU A 6 6.23 -6.18 9.98
C LEU A 6 6.39 -6.71 8.55
N THR A 7 5.96 -7.95 8.30
CA THR A 7 6.01 -8.54 6.96
C THR A 7 5.07 -7.81 6.00
N SER A 8 3.81 -7.56 6.41
CA SER A 8 2.84 -6.85 5.57
C SER A 8 3.25 -5.40 5.29
N PHE A 9 3.92 -4.73 6.24
CA PHE A 9 4.45 -3.39 6.03
C PHE A 9 5.65 -3.36 5.06
N LEU A 10 6.59 -4.31 5.22
CA LEU A 10 7.80 -4.36 4.39
C LEU A 10 7.48 -4.77 2.94
N THR A 11 6.72 -5.85 2.77
CA THR A 11 6.44 -6.43 1.45
C THR A 11 5.15 -5.92 0.84
N GLY A 12 4.22 -5.40 1.65
CA GLY A 12 2.89 -4.96 1.19
C GLY A 12 1.86 -6.09 1.06
N ILE A 13 2.21 -7.33 1.40
CA ILE A 13 1.28 -8.46 1.38
C ILE A 13 0.36 -8.39 2.61
N THR A 14 -0.93 -8.12 2.39
CA THR A 14 -1.92 -7.91 3.46
C THR A 14 -2.65 -9.18 3.90
N GLU A 15 -2.54 -10.29 3.17
CA GLU A 15 -3.24 -11.55 3.49
C GLU A 15 -3.09 -12.00 4.95
N PRO A 16 -1.88 -12.00 5.57
CA PRO A 16 -1.71 -12.46 6.94
C PRO A 16 -2.44 -11.59 7.97
N ILE A 17 -2.62 -10.30 7.67
CA ILE A 17 -3.35 -9.39 8.55
C ILE A 17 -4.85 -9.47 8.29
N GLU A 18 -5.28 -9.55 7.04
CA GLU A 18 -6.69 -9.69 6.65
C GLU A 18 -7.32 -10.97 7.19
N PHE A 19 -6.58 -12.09 7.17
CA PHE A 19 -7.05 -13.35 7.74
C PHE A 19 -7.31 -13.28 9.26
N SER A 20 -6.68 -12.36 9.99
CA SER A 20 -6.90 -12.22 11.43
C SER A 20 -8.27 -11.62 11.80
N PHE A 21 -8.87 -10.84 10.90
CA PHE A 21 -10.14 -10.15 11.17
C PHE A 21 -11.28 -10.52 10.21
N MET A 22 -11.00 -11.09 9.04
CA MET A 22 -12.01 -11.55 8.08
C MET A 22 -13.06 -12.47 8.72
N PHE A 23 -12.63 -13.39 9.59
CA PHE A 23 -13.54 -14.35 10.24
C PHE A 23 -14.10 -13.90 11.58
N VAL A 24 -13.44 -12.95 12.25
CA VAL A 24 -13.82 -12.48 13.60
C VAL A 24 -14.82 -11.33 13.52
N ALA A 25 -14.63 -10.38 12.59
CA ALA A 25 -15.41 -9.16 12.51
C ALA A 25 -15.65 -8.75 11.04
N PRO A 26 -16.64 -9.34 10.36
CA PRO A 26 -16.88 -9.10 8.92
C PRO A 26 -17.26 -7.65 8.60
N ILE A 27 -17.94 -6.95 9.53
CA ILE A 27 -18.28 -5.52 9.37
C ILE A 27 -17.01 -4.66 9.34
N LEU A 28 -16.03 -4.99 10.16
CA LEU A 28 -14.77 -4.26 10.24
C LEU A 28 -13.93 -4.46 8.97
N TYR A 29 -13.99 -5.66 8.37
CA TYR A 29 -13.40 -5.93 7.06
C TYR A 29 -13.98 -5.06 5.94
N ILE A 30 -15.29 -4.81 5.94
CA ILE A 30 -15.93 -3.93 4.94
C ILE A 30 -15.43 -2.49 5.07
N ILE A 31 -15.35 -1.96 6.30
CA ILE A 31 -14.83 -0.62 6.56
C ILE A 31 -13.37 -0.50 6.10
N HIS A 32 -12.57 -1.53 6.40
CA HIS A 32 -11.18 -1.62 5.94
C HIS A 32 -11.09 -1.57 4.41
N ALA A 33 -11.91 -2.36 3.69
CA ALA A 33 -11.91 -2.38 2.23
C ALA A 33 -12.27 -1.01 1.62
N ILE A 34 -13.23 -0.29 2.20
CA ILE A 34 -13.60 1.06 1.75
C ILE A 34 -12.43 2.04 1.97
N LEU A 35 -11.81 1.99 3.15
CA LEU A 35 -10.71 2.89 3.49
C LEU A 35 -9.48 2.62 2.61
N ALA A 36 -9.17 1.35 2.36
CA ALA A 36 -8.09 0.93 1.46
C ALA A 36 -8.36 1.39 0.02
N GLY A 37 -9.60 1.27 -0.46
CA GLY A 37 -9.99 1.75 -1.79
C GLY A 37 -9.91 3.28 -1.94
N LEU A 38 -10.19 4.04 -0.88
CA LEU A 38 -10.08 5.50 -0.87
C LEU A 38 -8.63 6.01 -0.78
N ALA A 39 -7.69 5.21 -0.27
CA ALA A 39 -6.29 5.64 -0.17
C ALA A 39 -5.66 5.97 -1.53
N PHE A 40 -5.96 5.17 -2.56
CA PHE A 40 -5.47 5.36 -3.92
C PHE A 40 -5.87 6.69 -4.58
N PRO A 41 -7.17 7.06 -4.67
CA PRO A 41 -7.57 8.33 -5.26
C PRO A 41 -7.06 9.54 -4.45
N ILE A 42 -6.90 9.40 -3.13
CA ILE A 42 -6.31 10.45 -2.29
C ILE A 42 -4.83 10.68 -2.66
N CYS A 43 -4.03 9.62 -2.81
CA CYS A 43 -2.63 9.74 -3.24
C CYS A 43 -2.50 10.39 -4.63
N ILE A 44 -3.40 10.05 -5.56
CA ILE A 44 -3.43 10.66 -6.90
C ILE A 44 -3.75 12.16 -6.80
N LEU A 45 -4.69 12.56 -5.94
CA LEU A 45 -5.05 13.96 -5.74
C LEU A 45 -3.91 14.77 -5.12
N LEU A 46 -3.12 14.16 -4.23
CA LEU A 46 -1.91 14.75 -3.64
C LEU A 46 -0.72 14.86 -4.61
N GLY A 47 -0.87 14.37 -5.86
CA GLY A 47 0.20 14.41 -6.85
C GLY A 47 1.34 13.41 -6.60
N MET A 48 1.14 12.43 -5.71
CA MET A 48 2.08 11.33 -5.50
C MET A 48 1.98 10.38 -6.69
N ARG A 49 2.97 10.45 -7.59
CA ARG A 49 3.06 9.60 -8.78
C ARG A 49 4.18 8.59 -8.62
N ASP A 50 4.08 7.78 -7.57
CA ASP A 50 4.99 6.66 -7.35
C ASP A 50 4.55 5.51 -8.26
N GLY A 51 5.50 5.00 -9.05
CA GLY A 51 5.27 3.77 -9.80
C GLY A 51 4.96 2.67 -8.80
N THR A 52 3.86 1.97 -8.97
CA THR A 52 3.53 0.82 -8.13
C THR A 52 4.14 -0.38 -8.82
N SER A 53 5.14 -1.04 -8.22
CA SER A 53 5.78 -2.17 -8.90
C SER A 53 4.89 -3.41 -8.80
N PHE A 54 4.60 -3.90 -7.58
CA PHE A 54 3.76 -5.10 -7.43
C PHE A 54 2.93 -5.18 -6.14
N SER A 55 3.30 -4.51 -5.04
CA SER A 55 2.72 -4.80 -3.72
C SER A 55 2.54 -3.60 -2.79
N HIS A 56 2.92 -2.38 -3.20
CA HIS A 56 2.79 -1.16 -2.36
C HIS A 56 3.51 -1.24 -0.99
N GLY A 57 4.50 -2.13 -0.85
CA GLY A 57 5.27 -2.28 0.39
C GLY A 57 6.36 -1.22 0.55
N LEU A 58 6.86 -1.04 1.77
CA LEU A 58 7.93 -0.07 2.07
C LEU A 58 9.19 -0.30 1.24
N ILE A 59 9.55 -1.56 0.97
CA ILE A 59 10.74 -1.90 0.18
C ILE A 59 10.59 -1.34 -1.25
N ASP A 60 9.40 -1.44 -1.84
CA ASP A 60 9.10 -0.93 -3.18
C ASP A 60 9.20 0.60 -3.20
N PHE A 61 8.63 1.25 -2.19
CA PHE A 61 8.70 2.70 -2.04
C PHE A 61 10.14 3.22 -1.96
N ILE A 62 11.00 2.59 -1.14
CA ILE A 62 12.41 3.01 -1.00
C ILE A 62 13.18 2.81 -2.31
N VAL A 63 13.00 1.67 -2.98
CA VAL A 63 13.70 1.35 -4.23
C VAL A 63 13.26 2.28 -5.37
N LEU A 64 11.96 2.61 -5.45
CA LEU A 64 11.44 3.48 -6.51
C LEU A 64 11.63 4.97 -6.24
N SER A 65 11.67 5.41 -4.97
CA SER A 65 12.00 6.79 -4.60
C SER A 65 13.34 7.24 -5.19
N GLY A 66 14.33 6.34 -5.23
CA GLY A 66 15.63 6.60 -5.85
C GLY A 66 15.58 6.71 -7.39
N LYS A 67 14.60 6.06 -8.05
CA LYS A 67 14.42 6.11 -9.51
C LYS A 67 13.58 7.30 -9.97
N GLN A 68 12.67 7.81 -9.13
CA GLN A 68 11.84 8.97 -9.48
C GLN A 68 12.61 10.28 -9.55
N ALA A 69 13.70 10.44 -8.77
CA ALA A 69 14.55 11.62 -8.89
C ALA A 69 15.22 11.74 -10.28
N ALA A 70 15.48 10.63 -10.96
CA ALA A 70 16.04 10.59 -12.31
C ALA A 70 15.00 10.70 -13.44
N ASN A 71 13.72 10.48 -13.12
CA ASN A 71 12.61 10.47 -14.09
C ASN A 71 11.58 11.57 -13.86
N CYS A 72 11.82 12.51 -12.93
CA CYS A 72 11.10 13.77 -12.84
C CYS A 72 11.56 14.74 -13.96
N GLY A 73 11.55 14.23 -15.19
CA GLY A 73 11.38 15.04 -16.39
C GLY A 73 9.89 15.01 -16.71
N CYS A 74 9.27 16.18 -16.65
CA CYS A 74 7.90 16.44 -17.10
C CYS A 74 7.53 15.66 -18.38
N SER A 75 6.27 15.18 -18.45
CA SER A 75 5.52 14.75 -19.65
C SER A 75 5.50 13.26 -20.05
N ARG A 76 4.61 12.47 -19.45
CA ARG A 76 3.33 12.06 -20.09
C ARG A 76 2.39 11.37 -19.09
#